data_AF-A0AAV7N856-F1
#
_entry.id   AF-A0AAV7N856-F1
#
_cell.length_a   1.000
_cell.length_b   1.000
_cell.length_c   1.000
_cell.angle_alpha   90.00
_cell.angle_beta   90.00
_cell.angle_gamma   90.00
#
_symmetry.space_group_name_H-M   'P 1'
#
loop_
_entity.id
_entity.type
_entity.pdbx_description
1 polymer ?
#
loop_
_entity_poly.entity_id
_entity_poly.type
_entity_poly.pdbx_seq_one_letter_code
_entity_poly.pdbx_strand_id
1 'polypeptide(L)'
;MAPLAQLARQHNLNILSYADDTQLILSLTKDPHTAKTNLHEGMKSIAEWMRNSHLKLNSDKTEVLILGRTPSAWDDSWWPTALGPPPTPTNHARNLGFVLDSALTISKQVNAVSSSCYNTFCMLRRIYK
;
A
#
# COMPACT_ATOMS: atom_id res chain seq x y z
N MET A 1 2.68 22.01 -5.32
CA MET A 1 2.27 20.73 -4.71
C MET A 1 2.87 19.61 -5.54
N ALA A 2 3.62 18.72 -4.86
CA ALA A 2 4.42 17.56 -5.28
C ALA A 2 4.45 17.15 -6.79
N PRO A 3 5.63 17.19 -7.47
CA PRO A 3 5.82 16.66 -8.82
C PRO A 3 5.41 15.18 -8.94
N LEU A 4 5.57 14.43 -7.85
CA LEU A 4 5.27 13.01 -7.77
C LEU A 4 3.78 12.71 -7.99
N ALA A 5 2.88 13.55 -7.47
CA ALA A 5 1.44 13.36 -7.67
C ALA A 5 0.99 13.66 -9.09
N GLN A 6 1.62 14.64 -9.74
CA GLN A 6 1.39 14.90 -11.15
C GLN A 6 1.90 13.76 -12.02
N LEU A 7 3.08 13.21 -11.70
CA LEU A 7 3.68 12.08 -12.40
C LEU A 7 2.81 10.82 -12.29
N ALA A 8 2.32 10.50 -11.10
CA ALA A 8 1.40 9.38 -10.91
C ALA A 8 0.12 9.54 -11.74
N ARG A 9 -0.46 10.75 -11.74
CA ARG A 9 -1.69 11.05 -12.51
C ARG A 9 -1.50 10.91 -14.02
N GLN A 10 -0.32 11.22 -14.56
CA GLN A 10 -0.02 11.03 -15.99
C GLN A 10 -0.14 9.56 -16.43
N HIS A 11 0.06 8.63 -15.49
CA HIS A 11 -0.07 7.20 -15.72
C HIS A 11 -1.38 6.62 -15.13
N ASN A 12 -2.41 7.43 -14.88
CA ASN A 12 -3.68 6.99 -14.26
C ASN A 12 -3.51 6.31 -12.90
N LEU A 13 -2.47 6.67 -12.15
CA LEU A 13 -2.23 6.20 -10.79
C LEU A 13 -2.65 7.28 -9.80
N ASN A 14 -3.31 6.87 -8.73
CA ASN A 14 -3.56 7.75 -7.60
C ASN A 14 -2.44 7.57 -6.58
N ILE A 15 -1.99 8.68 -5.98
CA ILE A 15 -0.97 8.63 -4.94
C ILE A 15 -1.49 9.33 -3.69
N LEU A 16 -1.27 8.67 -2.57
CA LEU A 16 -1.42 9.23 -1.24
C LEU A 16 -0.02 9.23 -0.61
N SER A 17 0.31 10.29 0.12
CA SER A 17 1.61 10.40 0.78
C SER A 17 1.44 11.10 2.11
N TYR A 18 2.14 10.59 3.10
CA TYR A 18 2.21 11.15 4.44
C TYR A 18 3.64 10.95 4.97
N ALA A 19 4.33 12.06 5.24
CA ALA A 19 5.76 12.03 5.57
C ALA A 19 6.57 11.22 4.53
N ASP A 20 7.27 10.18 4.94
CA ASP A 20 8.04 9.26 4.10
C ASP A 20 7.21 8.09 3.55
N ASP A 21 6.01 7.84 4.07
CA ASP A 21 5.12 6.80 3.57
C ASP A 21 4.38 7.27 2.30
N THR A 22 4.43 6.45 1.25
CA THR A 22 3.73 6.69 -0.02
C THR A 22 2.88 5.48 -0.39
N GLN A 23 1.58 5.68 -0.59
CA GLN A 23 0.68 4.67 -1.13
C GLN A 23 0.37 4.96 -2.60
N LEU A 24 0.60 3.97 -3.46
CA LEU A 24 0.23 4.00 -4.87
C LEU A 24 -1.03 3.16 -5.06
N ILE A 25 -2.10 3.77 -5.56
CA ILE A 25 -3.41 3.15 -5.72
C ILE A 25 -3.72 3.05 -7.20
N LEU A 26 -3.93 1.82 -7.66
CA LEU A 26 -4.35 1.49 -9.01
C LEU A 26 -5.77 0.90 -8.98
N SER A 27 -6.67 1.45 -9.79
CA SER A 27 -7.99 0.86 -10.02
C SER A 27 -7.93 -0.07 -11.23
N LEU A 28 -8.19 -1.35 -11.01
CA LEU A 28 -8.30 -2.33 -12.09
C LEU A 28 -9.62 -2.08 -12.85
N THR A 29 -9.51 -1.50 -14.05
CA THR A 29 -10.64 -1.35 -14.98
C THR A 29 -10.81 -2.63 -15.81
N LYS A 30 -11.75 -2.64 -16.77
CA LYS A 30 -12.03 -3.84 -17.61
C LYS A 30 -10.85 -4.28 -18.49
N ASP A 31 -9.81 -3.46 -18.63
CA ASP A 31 -8.60 -3.80 -19.39
C ASP A 31 -7.37 -3.91 -18.46
N PRO A 32 -7.04 -5.13 -17.99
CA PRO A 32 -5.88 -5.38 -17.14
C PRO A 32 -4.54 -5.06 -17.81
N HIS A 33 -4.45 -5.16 -19.14
CA HIS A 33 -3.19 -4.91 -19.85
C HIS A 33 -2.80 -3.44 -19.78
N THR A 34 -3.74 -2.55 -20.08
CA THR A 34 -3.51 -1.11 -19.95
C THR A 34 -3.20 -0.71 -18.50
N ALA A 35 -3.92 -1.28 -17.53
CA ALA A 35 -3.66 -1.02 -16.11
C ALA A 35 -2.24 -1.44 -15.68
N LYS A 36 -1.79 -2.60 -16.17
CA LYS A 36 -0.45 -3.12 -15.93
C LYS A 36 0.64 -2.26 -16.58
N THR A 37 0.46 -1.86 -17.84
CA THR A 37 1.40 -0.95 -18.53
C THR A 37 1.51 0.38 -17.80
N ASN A 38 0.38 0.97 -17.42
CA ASN A 38 0.32 2.20 -16.63
C ASN A 38 1.05 2.07 -15.29
N LEU A 39 0.88 0.95 -14.59
CA LEU A 39 1.60 0.67 -13.36
C LEU A 39 3.12 0.61 -13.61
N HIS A 40 3.55 -0.14 -14.63
CA HIS A 40 4.96 -0.28 -14.98
C HIS A 40 5.63 1.04 -15.31
N GLU A 41 5.03 1.80 -16.23
CA GLU A 41 5.56 3.10 -16.64
C GLU A 41 5.52 4.11 -15.48
N GLY A 42 4.42 4.15 -14.73
CA GLY A 42 4.27 5.07 -13.61
C GLY A 42 5.26 4.78 -12.48
N MET A 43 5.45 3.53 -12.11
CA MET A 43 6.45 3.14 -11.10
C MET A 43 7.88 3.46 -11.54
N LYS A 44 8.19 3.25 -12.83
CA LYS A 44 9.51 3.60 -13.40
C LYS A 44 9.74 5.12 -13.35
N SER A 45 8.78 5.90 -13.82
CA SER A 45 8.82 7.37 -13.76
C SER A 45 8.99 7.87 -12.32
N ILE A 46 8.22 7.32 -11.38
CA ILE A 46 8.31 7.63 -9.95
C ILE A 46 9.70 7.32 -9.40
N ALA A 47 10.26 6.15 -9.70
CA ALA A 47 11.58 5.76 -9.23
C ALA A 47 12.70 6.64 -9.81
N GLU A 48 12.60 7.02 -11.09
CA GLU A 48 13.53 7.96 -11.72
C GLU A 48 13.45 9.35 -11.08
N TRP A 49 12.24 9.85 -10.82
CA TRP A 49 12.04 11.12 -10.13
C TRP A 49 12.58 11.09 -8.69
N MET A 50 12.34 10.01 -7.96
CA MET A 50 12.89 9.82 -6.61
C MET A 50 14.41 9.85 -6.66
N ARG A 51 15.03 9.10 -7.56
CA ARG A 51 16.49 9.08 -7.74
C ARG A 51 17.06 10.47 -8.04
N ASN A 52 16.42 11.20 -8.96
CA ASN A 52 16.83 12.57 -9.31
C ASN A 52 16.63 13.56 -8.15
N SER A 53 15.71 13.26 -7.24
CA SER A 53 15.45 14.04 -6.02
C SER A 53 16.26 13.55 -4.82
N HIS A 54 17.27 12.70 -5.03
CA HIS A 54 18.10 12.08 -3.98
C HIS A 54 17.31 11.21 -2.98
N LEU A 55 16.17 10.67 -3.40
CA LEU A 55 15.35 9.71 -2.67
C LEU A 55 15.54 8.29 -3.22
N LYS A 56 15.23 7.28 -2.42
CA LYS A 56 15.29 5.87 -2.81
C LYS A 56 13.97 5.18 -2.50
N LEU A 57 13.40 4.51 -3.50
CA LEU A 57 12.29 3.58 -3.28
C LEU A 57 12.80 2.35 -2.50
N ASN A 58 12.17 2.05 -1.37
CA ASN A 58 12.55 0.91 -0.55
C ASN A 58 11.72 -0.32 -0.91
N SER A 59 12.25 -1.14 -1.83
CA SER A 59 11.62 -2.40 -2.27
C SER A 59 11.31 -3.34 -1.10
N ASP A 60 12.20 -3.41 -0.11
CA ASP A 60 12.09 -4.38 1.00
C ASP A 60 10.95 -4.03 1.97
N LYS A 61 10.53 -2.76 1.98
CA LYS A 61 9.39 -2.26 2.76
C LYS A 61 8.13 -2.07 1.92
N THR A 62 8.18 -2.33 0.60
CA THR A 62 7.04 -2.11 -0.28
C THR A 62 6.07 -3.28 -0.14
N GLU A 63 4.87 -3.02 0.37
CA GLU A 63 3.81 -4.03 0.50
C GLU A 63 2.77 -3.87 -0.61
N VAL A 64 2.28 -4.99 -1.15
CA VAL A 64 1.16 -5.00 -2.10
C VAL A 64 -0.08 -5.56 -1.40
N LEU A 65 -1.16 -4.77 -1.42
CA LEU A 65 -2.47 -5.17 -0.92
C LEU A 65 -3.47 -5.14 -2.08
N ILE A 66 -4.04 -6.31 -2.39
CA ILE A 66 -5.06 -6.45 -3.43
C ILE A 66 -6.43 -6.33 -2.77
N LEU A 67 -7.22 -5.36 -3.24
CA LEU A 67 -8.57 -5.12 -2.76
C LEU A 67 -9.57 -5.59 -3.82
N GLY A 68 -10.48 -6.50 -3.43
CA GLY A 68 -11.55 -6.95 -4.33
C GLY A 68 -11.93 -8.43 -4.19
N ARG A 69 -12.98 -8.82 -4.91
CA ARG A 69 -13.61 -10.16 -4.82
C ARG A 69 -12.80 -11.27 -5.50
N THR A 70 -11.92 -10.92 -6.44
CA THR A 70 -11.09 -11.85 -7.21
C THR A 70 -9.62 -11.43 -7.14
N PRO A 71 -8.84 -11.97 -6.20
CA PRO A 71 -7.40 -11.74 -6.11
C PRO A 71 -6.60 -12.24 -7.32
N SER A 72 -7.23 -13.03 -8.19
CA SER A 72 -6.60 -13.78 -9.30
C SER A 72 -6.03 -12.91 -10.42
N ALA A 73 -6.22 -11.60 -10.40
CA ALA A 73 -5.68 -10.71 -11.44
C ALA A 73 -4.18 -10.43 -11.25
N TRP A 74 -3.66 -10.51 -10.02
CA TRP A 74 -2.25 -10.22 -9.74
C TRP A 74 -1.36 -11.45 -9.96
N ASP A 75 -0.26 -11.23 -10.66
CA ASP A 75 0.87 -12.15 -10.79
C ASP A 75 2.19 -11.34 -10.66
N ASP A 76 3.32 -12.03 -10.56
CA ASP A 76 4.63 -11.38 -10.45
C ASP A 76 4.96 -10.48 -11.64
N SER A 77 4.28 -10.65 -12.78
CA SER A 77 4.50 -9.84 -13.96
C SER A 77 3.97 -8.41 -13.83
N TRP A 78 3.09 -8.14 -12.86
CA TRP A 78 2.64 -6.79 -12.52
C TRP A 78 3.74 -5.93 -11.90
N TRP A 79 4.76 -6.54 -11.32
CA TRP A 79 5.87 -5.82 -10.72
C TRP A 79 6.96 -5.48 -11.75
N PRO A 80 7.44 -4.22 -11.83
CA PRO A 80 8.55 -3.88 -12.71
C PRO A 80 9.86 -4.47 -12.18
N THR A 81 10.46 -5.42 -12.92
CA THR A 81 11.73 -6.07 -12.53
C THR A 81 12.88 -5.08 -12.28
N ALA A 82 12.82 -3.89 -12.90
CA ALA A 82 13.79 -2.81 -12.69
C ALA A 82 13.83 -2.26 -11.25
N LEU A 83 12.79 -2.53 -10.44
CA LEU A 83 12.68 -2.06 -9.06
C LEU A 83 13.07 -3.12 -8.02
N GLY A 84 13.59 -4.26 -8.48
CA GLY A 84 13.98 -5.40 -7.64
C GLY A 84 12.97 -6.55 -7.69
N PRO A 85 13.06 -7.52 -6.77
CA PRO A 85 12.16 -8.66 -6.73
C PRO A 85 10.72 -8.23 -6.40
N PRO A 86 9.70 -8.92 -6.95
CA PRO A 86 8.30 -8.63 -6.65
C PRO A 86 8.00 -8.86 -5.16
N PRO A 87 7.30 -7.92 -4.49
CA PRO A 87 6.82 -8.16 -3.15
C PRO A 87 5.68 -9.18 -3.18
N THR A 88 5.66 -10.07 -2.18
CA THR A 88 4.56 -11.03 -2.03
C THR A 88 3.28 -10.29 -1.62
N PRO A 89 2.15 -10.49 -2.33
CA PRO A 89 0.88 -9.89 -1.94
C PRO A 89 0.47 -10.30 -0.52
N THR A 90 0.03 -9.32 0.26
CA THR A 90 -0.39 -9.52 1.64
C THR A 90 -1.91 -9.48 1.74
N ASN A 91 -2.49 -10.27 2.66
CA ASN A 91 -3.92 -10.21 2.97
C ASN A 91 -4.29 -9.05 3.91
N HIS A 92 -3.28 -8.36 4.43
CA HIS A 92 -3.44 -7.21 5.29
C HIS A 92 -2.17 -6.37 5.25
N ALA A 93 -2.34 -5.05 5.22
CA ALA A 93 -1.23 -4.10 5.23
C ALA A 93 -1.50 -2.99 6.26
N ARG A 94 -0.44 -2.42 6.83
CA ARG A 94 -0.56 -1.34 7.79
C ARG A 94 -0.37 -0.02 7.09
N ASN A 95 -1.41 0.79 7.05
CA ASN A 95 -1.40 2.12 6.47
C ASN A 95 -1.54 3.18 7.58
N LEU A 96 -0.48 3.93 7.87
CA LEU A 96 -0.47 4.99 8.89
C LEU A 96 -0.99 4.53 10.27
N GLY A 97 -0.61 3.31 10.66
CA GLY A 97 -1.05 2.68 11.91
C GLY A 97 -2.39 1.94 11.84
N PHE A 98 -3.18 2.14 10.77
CA PHE A 98 -4.44 1.44 10.53
C PHE A 98 -4.21 0.14 9.74
N VAL A 99 -4.75 -0.98 10.23
CA VAL A 99 -4.65 -2.28 9.54
C VAL A 99 -5.80 -2.42 8.54
N LEU A 100 -5.46 -2.44 7.26
CA LEU A 100 -6.40 -2.75 6.18
C LEU A 100 -6.33 -4.23 5.85
N ASP A 101 -7.47 -4.89 5.71
CA ASP A 101 -7.59 -6.25 5.18
C ASP A 101 -8.05 -6.25 3.73
N SER A 102 -7.69 -7.28 2.96
CA SER A 102 -8.02 -7.39 1.53
C SER A 102 -9.52 -7.37 1.23
N ALA A 103 -10.33 -7.82 2.19
CA ALA A 103 -11.79 -7.82 2.12
C ALA A 103 -12.44 -6.52 2.65
N LEU A 104 -11.64 -5.55 3.13
CA LEU A 104 -12.08 -4.30 3.74
C LEU A 104 -13.12 -4.50 4.87
N THR A 105 -13.06 -5.62 5.58
CA THR A 105 -13.94 -5.90 6.72
C THR A 105 -13.55 -5.11 7.95
N ILE A 106 -12.29 -4.64 8.03
CA ILE A 106 -11.70 -3.89 9.15
C ILE A 106 -11.67 -4.75 10.44
N SER A 107 -12.00 -6.03 10.35
CA SER A 107 -12.13 -6.95 11.49
C SER A 107 -10.85 -7.06 12.31
N LYS A 108 -9.69 -7.17 11.66
CA LYS A 108 -8.38 -7.20 12.33
C LYS A 108 -8.12 -5.93 13.14
N GLN A 109 -8.40 -4.77 12.56
CA GLN A 109 -8.23 -3.49 13.25
C GLN A 109 -9.17 -3.37 14.45
N VAL A 110 -10.45 -3.69 14.28
CA VAL A 110 -11.45 -3.65 15.37
C VAL A 110 -11.04 -4.57 16.50
N ASN A 111 -10.62 -5.80 16.20
CA ASN A 111 -10.19 -6.76 17.20
C ASN A 111 -8.93 -6.30 17.95
N ALA A 112 -7.97 -5.71 17.23
CA ALA A 112 -6.74 -5.18 17.83
C ALA A 112 -7.03 -4.02 18.79
N VAL A 113 -7.86 -3.06 18.37
CA VAL A 113 -8.26 -1.91 19.21
C VAL A 113 -9.06 -2.38 20.42
N SER A 114 -10.05 -3.27 20.22
CA SER A 114 -10.89 -3.80 21.31
C SER A 114 -10.07 -4.54 22.36
N SER A 115 -9.12 -5.37 21.91
CA SER A 115 -8.21 -6.11 22.80
C SER A 115 -7.29 -5.16 23.58
N SER A 116 -6.76 -4.12 22.93
CA SER A 116 -5.93 -3.10 23.58
C SER A 116 -6.69 -2.34 24.66
N CYS A 117 -7.93 -1.90 24.36
CA CYS A 117 -8.80 -1.23 25.32
C CYS A 117 -9.12 -2.14 26.51
N TYR A 118 -9.46 -3.41 26.27
CA TYR A 118 -9.73 -4.38 27.34
C TYR A 118 -8.52 -4.62 28.24
N ASN A 119 -7.33 -4.74 27.65
CA ASN A 119 -6.09 -4.90 28.41
C ASN A 119 -5.82 -3.66 29.28
N THR A 120 -5.98 -2.47 28.72
CA THR A 120 -5.83 -1.20 29.46
C THR A 120 -6.82 -1.13 30.62
N PHE A 121 -8.08 -1.50 30.40
CA PHE A 121 -9.09 -1.56 31.44
C PHE A 121 -8.72 -2.54 32.57
N CYS A 122 -8.25 -3.74 32.21
CA CYS A 122 -7.77 -4.73 33.19
C CYS A 122 -6.57 -4.22 34.00
N MET A 123 -5.64 -3.48 33.36
CA MET A 123 -4.52 -2.85 34.06
C MET A 123 -4.97 -1.78 35.04
N LEU A 124 -5.87 -0.88 34.63
CA LEU A 124 -6.43 0.15 35.51
C LEU A 124 -7.13 -0.49 36.72
N ARG A 125 -7.95 -1.52 36.50
CA ARG A 125 -8.61 -2.26 37.59
C ARG A 125 -7.63 -2.86 38.61
N ARG A 126 -6.40 -3.20 38.21
CA ARG A 126 -5.36 -3.69 39.11
C ARG A 126 -4.71 -2.60 39.96
N ILE A 127 -4.62 -1.37 39.45
CA ILE A 127 -4.03 -0.22 40.17
C ILE A 127 -4.99 0.32 41.24
N TYR A 128 -6.29 0.20 41.01
CA TYR A 128 -7.32 0.60 41.99
C TYR A 128 -7.58 -0.44 43.09
N LYS A 129 -6.76 -1.50 43.19
CA LYS A 129 -6.74 -2.45 44.31
C LYS A 129 -5.49 -2.23 45.14
#